data_AF-A0A0G1C416-F1
#
_entry.id   AF-A0A0G1C416-F1
#
_cell.length_a   1.000
_cell.length_b   1.000
_cell.length_c   1.000
_cell.angle_alpha   90.00
_cell.angle_beta   90.00
_cell.angle_gamma   90.00
#
_symmetry.space_group_name_H-M   'P 1'
#
loop_
_entity.id
_entity.type
_entity.pdbx_description
1 polymer ?
#
loop_
_entity_poly.entity_id
_entity_poly.type
_entity_poly.pdbx_seq_one_letter_code
_entity_poly.pdbx_strand_id
1 'polypeptide(L)'
;MQDISQLDLSKTYYNLSYRELFKQETKKGLKGLAKGAVTEFGAVTVDTGQFTGRSPKDKYIVGGGVSEEQVWWAKPEHKGSDNKPVSLETWDAVYDLAADYLFKQKLYVVDGWCGASEKNRVGVRIITPISWQAHFSKNMFIGLKQGSELFIPDWIVMAASEITIPNWQELGLNSGVAIIINLEKKMIVICGTWYGGEIKKGMFSVMNYELPLKGVGSFHCSANSGSKGDTALFFGLSGTGKTTLSADPKRKLIGDDEHGWDEEGIFNLEGGCYAKVINLSKEKEPDIYGAIKRDALLENVAVDKNGKIDFTSAAKTENTRMGYPLSHIKNIVKSGRGKHPKTVVFLTCDSFGVLPPVAKLTAEQARYWYLSGYTAKVAGTERGITEPAATFSSCFGGPFLTIHPTVYAKILGEKIKQYGSEVYLVNTGWVNGGYGTGKRMDITTTRVIIDRILDGSLKKAEYEELRLFGLMIPRAIKGVEAEILNPKNGWVDKEEYERTAERLARNFIDNFKIFTDTQEGKELEVAGPKV
;
A
#
# COMPACT_ATOMS: atom_id res chain seq x y z
N MET A 1 -36.24 8.60 -3.70
CA MET A 1 -34.92 7.96 -3.64
C MET A 1 -34.37 8.20 -2.23
N GLN A 2 -33.95 7.16 -1.51
CA GLN A 2 -33.48 7.33 -0.14
C GLN A 2 -32.00 7.77 -0.17
N ASP A 3 -31.71 8.92 0.42
CA ASP A 3 -30.35 9.47 0.50
C ASP A 3 -29.62 8.83 1.70
N ILE A 4 -28.67 7.94 1.43
CA ILE A 4 -27.94 7.23 2.49
C ILE A 4 -27.01 8.15 3.29
N SER A 5 -26.72 9.36 2.78
CA SER A 5 -26.02 10.38 3.56
C SER A 5 -26.87 10.91 4.72
N GLN A 6 -28.20 10.78 4.64
CA GLN A 6 -29.17 11.20 5.65
C GLN A 6 -29.65 10.03 6.54
N LEU A 7 -28.87 8.95 6.62
CA LEU A 7 -29.21 7.80 7.45
C LEU A 7 -29.40 8.21 8.92
N ASP A 8 -30.54 7.82 9.50
CA ASP A 8 -30.84 7.99 10.92
C ASP A 8 -29.94 7.08 11.76
N LEU A 9 -28.81 7.63 12.22
CA LEU A 9 -27.79 6.90 12.97
C LEU A 9 -28.33 6.24 14.24
N SER A 10 -29.40 6.75 14.84
CA SER A 10 -30.02 6.19 16.04
C SER A 10 -30.59 4.77 15.82
N LYS A 11 -30.84 4.40 14.57
CA LYS A 11 -31.35 3.08 14.16
C LYS A 11 -30.23 2.13 13.70
N THR A 12 -28.98 2.54 13.84
CA THR A 12 -27.79 1.78 13.41
C THR A 12 -26.94 1.31 14.57
N TYR A 13 -26.03 0.37 14.32
CA TYR A 13 -24.93 0.09 15.22
C TYR A 13 -23.78 1.09 14.97
N TYR A 14 -23.89 2.26 15.58
CA TYR A 14 -22.97 3.37 15.38
C TYR A 14 -21.72 3.26 16.26
N ASN A 15 -20.53 3.36 15.65
CA ASN A 15 -19.24 3.45 16.31
C ASN A 15 -19.00 2.44 17.44
N LEU A 16 -19.46 1.19 17.24
CA LEU A 16 -19.36 0.13 18.23
C LEU A 16 -17.94 0.00 18.80
N SER A 17 -17.85 -0.27 20.10
CA SER A 17 -16.60 -0.65 20.75
C SER A 17 -16.10 -1.99 20.24
N TYR A 18 -14.81 -2.28 20.41
CA TYR A 18 -14.25 -3.60 20.08
C TYR A 18 -14.96 -4.75 20.79
N ARG A 19 -15.37 -4.53 22.05
CA ARG A 19 -16.14 -5.52 22.82
C ARG A 19 -17.50 -5.80 22.18
N GLU A 20 -18.17 -4.79 21.65
CA GLU A 20 -19.46 -4.94 20.97
C GLU A 20 -19.29 -5.60 19.61
N LEU A 21 -18.29 -5.18 18.82
CA LEU A 21 -17.97 -5.81 17.53
C LEU A 21 -17.67 -7.30 17.69
N PHE A 22 -16.81 -7.67 18.65
CA PHE A 22 -16.51 -9.07 18.95
C PHE A 22 -17.80 -9.87 19.23
N LYS A 23 -18.74 -9.33 20.01
CA LYS A 23 -20.03 -9.99 20.26
C LYS A 23 -20.88 -10.16 18.99
N GLN A 24 -20.84 -9.19 18.08
CA GLN A 24 -21.59 -9.25 16.82
C GLN A 24 -20.98 -10.30 15.89
N GLU A 25 -19.66 -10.33 15.76
CA GLU A 25 -18.89 -11.25 14.91
C GLU A 25 -18.97 -12.71 15.35
N THR A 26 -19.12 -12.95 16.66
CA THR A 26 -19.23 -14.30 17.24
C THR A 26 -20.67 -14.68 17.58
N LYS A 27 -21.66 -13.91 17.11
CA LYS A 27 -23.07 -14.16 17.43
C LYS A 27 -23.54 -15.48 16.81
N LYS A 28 -24.31 -16.26 17.58
CA LYS A 28 -24.99 -17.46 17.06
C LYS A 28 -25.94 -17.08 15.91
N GLY A 29 -25.91 -17.85 14.83
CA GLY A 29 -26.81 -17.67 13.68
C GLY A 29 -26.23 -16.91 12.49
N LEU A 30 -25.01 -16.37 12.58
CA LEU A 30 -24.29 -15.87 11.42
C LEU A 30 -24.00 -17.01 10.42
N LYS A 31 -24.20 -16.72 9.12
CA LYS A 31 -24.03 -17.67 8.02
C LYS A 31 -23.09 -17.09 6.96
N GLY A 32 -22.56 -17.96 6.10
CA GLY A 32 -21.70 -17.56 4.99
C GLY A 32 -20.47 -16.80 5.44
N LEU A 33 -20.10 -15.78 4.66
CA LEU A 33 -18.88 -14.97 4.84
C LEU A 33 -19.00 -13.93 5.97
N ALA A 34 -20.20 -13.72 6.52
CA ALA A 34 -20.40 -12.86 7.69
C ALA A 34 -19.94 -13.52 9.01
N LYS A 35 -19.74 -14.84 9.01
CA LYS A 35 -19.37 -15.60 10.21
C LYS A 35 -17.89 -15.47 10.53
N GLY A 36 -17.58 -15.00 11.74
CA GLY A 36 -16.24 -15.07 12.33
C GLY A 36 -16.01 -16.35 13.15
N ALA A 37 -14.76 -16.76 13.28
CA ALA A 37 -14.31 -17.78 14.22
C ALA A 37 -13.25 -17.22 15.17
N VAL A 38 -13.27 -17.63 16.44
CA VAL A 38 -12.29 -17.19 17.43
C VAL A 38 -11.08 -18.12 17.36
N THR A 39 -9.89 -17.53 17.32
CA THR A 39 -8.60 -18.25 17.26
C THR A 39 -8.02 -18.49 18.66
N GLU A 40 -6.95 -19.27 18.75
CA GLU A 40 -6.19 -19.51 19.97
C GLU A 40 -5.64 -18.23 20.62
N PHE A 41 -5.51 -17.14 19.86
CA PHE A 41 -5.07 -15.82 20.32
C PHE A 41 -6.22 -14.93 20.83
N GLY A 42 -7.47 -15.41 20.75
CA GLY A 42 -8.67 -14.61 21.01
C GLY A 42 -8.98 -13.56 19.94
N ALA A 43 -8.19 -13.50 18.86
CA ALA A 43 -8.50 -12.74 17.65
C ALA A 43 -9.60 -13.43 16.84
N VAL A 44 -10.38 -12.66 16.09
CA VAL A 44 -11.39 -13.21 15.17
C VAL A 44 -10.73 -13.43 13.81
N THR A 45 -11.04 -14.56 13.17
CA THR A 45 -10.73 -14.82 11.76
C THR A 45 -11.99 -14.87 10.93
N VAL A 46 -11.91 -14.38 9.70
CA VAL A 46 -13.01 -14.39 8.72
C VAL A 46 -12.53 -14.93 7.37
N ASP A 47 -13.51 -15.34 6.56
CA ASP A 47 -13.34 -15.81 5.21
C ASP A 47 -13.93 -14.76 4.24
N THR A 48 -13.16 -14.28 3.27
CA THR A 48 -13.61 -13.27 2.29
C THR A 48 -14.11 -13.88 0.97
N GLY A 49 -14.42 -15.18 0.97
CA GLY A 49 -14.89 -15.94 -0.18
C GLY A 49 -13.83 -16.06 -1.28
N GLN A 50 -14.27 -15.92 -2.53
CA GLN A 50 -13.41 -15.96 -3.72
C GLN A 50 -12.48 -14.74 -3.84
N PHE A 51 -12.82 -13.62 -3.20
CA PHE A 51 -12.05 -12.38 -3.27
C PHE A 51 -11.05 -12.32 -2.12
N THR A 52 -9.89 -12.95 -2.31
CA THR A 52 -8.79 -12.94 -1.34
C THR A 52 -7.78 -11.82 -1.58
N GLY A 53 -8.16 -10.80 -2.35
CA GLY A 53 -7.30 -9.74 -2.83
C GLY A 53 -8.12 -8.67 -3.56
N ARG A 54 -7.44 -7.64 -4.06
CA ARG A 54 -8.09 -6.56 -4.80
C ARG A 54 -8.59 -7.00 -6.18
N SER A 55 -9.60 -6.30 -6.68
CA SER A 55 -10.19 -6.46 -8.00
C SER A 55 -9.94 -5.22 -8.88
N PRO A 56 -8.69 -4.95 -9.33
CA PRO A 56 -8.37 -3.73 -10.10
C PRO A 56 -9.17 -3.61 -11.41
N LYS A 57 -9.57 -4.74 -12.01
CA LYS A 57 -10.43 -4.77 -13.20
C LYS A 57 -11.87 -4.29 -12.93
N ASP A 58 -12.29 -4.26 -11.67
CA ASP A 58 -13.62 -3.83 -11.25
C ASP A 58 -13.59 -2.46 -10.53
N LYS A 59 -12.44 -1.76 -10.54
CA LYS A 59 -12.29 -0.37 -10.05
C LYS A 59 -12.72 0.63 -11.13
N TYR A 60 -13.61 1.56 -10.78
CA TYR A 60 -14.08 2.64 -11.65
C TYR A 60 -14.05 3.98 -10.95
N ILE A 61 -13.98 5.05 -11.74
CA ILE A 61 -14.08 6.43 -11.27
C ILE A 61 -15.14 7.15 -12.08
N VAL A 62 -16.07 7.81 -11.39
CA VAL A 62 -16.95 8.81 -11.98
C VAL A 62 -16.21 10.14 -11.92
N GLY A 63 -15.85 10.64 -13.09
CA GLY A 63 -15.33 11.99 -13.29
C GLY A 63 -16.43 12.93 -13.76
N GLY A 64 -16.09 14.20 -13.82
CA GLY A 64 -16.94 15.27 -14.35
C GLY A 64 -16.49 16.62 -13.81
N GLY A 65 -17.02 17.71 -14.35
CA GLY A 65 -16.72 19.05 -13.85
C GLY A 65 -15.21 19.32 -13.71
N VAL A 66 -14.75 19.53 -12.48
CA VAL A 66 -13.34 19.85 -12.19
C VAL A 66 -12.44 18.61 -12.12
N SER A 67 -12.99 17.43 -11.79
CA SER A 67 -12.17 16.21 -11.65
C SER A 67 -11.73 15.60 -12.99
N GLU A 68 -12.44 15.90 -14.07
CA GLU A 68 -12.20 15.34 -15.41
C GLU A 68 -10.76 15.59 -15.91
N GLU A 69 -10.24 16.80 -15.68
CA GLU A 69 -8.89 17.20 -16.09
C GLU A 69 -7.80 16.73 -15.13
N GLN A 70 -8.15 16.34 -13.92
CA GLN A 70 -7.21 15.97 -12.86
C GLN A 70 -6.92 14.47 -12.84
N VAL A 71 -7.93 13.65 -13.16
CA VAL A 71 -7.81 12.20 -13.08
C VAL A 71 -6.86 11.67 -14.15
N TRP A 72 -5.95 10.80 -13.74
CA TRP A 72 -5.14 10.02 -14.67
C TRP A 72 -5.94 8.84 -15.18
N TRP A 73 -6.71 9.07 -16.23
CA TRP A 73 -7.61 8.08 -16.82
C TRP A 73 -6.86 6.87 -17.38
N ALA A 74 -7.47 5.68 -17.25
CA ALA A 74 -7.05 4.50 -17.96
C ALA A 74 -7.23 4.71 -19.47
N LYS A 75 -6.17 4.46 -20.26
CA LYS A 75 -6.18 4.61 -21.72
C LYS A 75 -6.04 3.24 -22.38
N PRO A 76 -6.79 2.92 -23.45
CA PRO A 76 -6.61 1.66 -24.19
C PRO A 76 -5.18 1.45 -24.71
N GLU A 77 -4.51 2.54 -25.07
CA GLU A 77 -3.18 2.54 -25.69
C GLU A 77 -2.05 2.33 -24.68
N HIS A 78 -2.29 2.64 -23.38
CA HIS A 78 -1.26 2.59 -22.34
C HIS A 78 -1.80 2.03 -21.01
N LYS A 79 -1.24 0.91 -20.57
CA LYS A 79 -1.58 0.24 -19.29
C LYS A 79 -1.00 0.93 -18.05
N GLY A 80 -0.99 2.26 -18.02
CA GLY A 80 -0.44 3.04 -16.91
C GLY A 80 -1.37 3.10 -15.70
N SER A 81 -2.67 3.26 -15.93
CA SER A 81 -3.67 3.55 -14.90
C SER A 81 -4.81 2.54 -14.84
N ASP A 82 -5.31 2.27 -13.63
CA ASP A 82 -6.50 1.44 -13.36
C ASP A 82 -7.80 2.27 -13.29
N ASN A 83 -7.72 3.60 -13.45
CA ASN A 83 -8.84 4.54 -13.29
C ASN A 83 -9.76 4.51 -14.51
N LYS A 84 -10.62 3.48 -14.58
CA LYS A 84 -11.59 3.33 -15.67
C LYS A 84 -12.74 4.31 -15.48
N PRO A 85 -13.07 5.12 -16.50
CA PRO A 85 -14.23 5.99 -16.43
C PRO A 85 -15.52 5.17 -16.40
N VAL A 86 -16.55 5.71 -15.76
CA VAL A 86 -17.91 5.16 -15.77
C VAL A 86 -18.91 6.30 -15.81
N SER A 87 -20.05 6.08 -16.47
CA SER A 87 -21.06 7.13 -16.66
C SER A 87 -21.85 7.42 -15.38
N LEU A 88 -22.48 8.59 -15.32
CA LEU A 88 -23.35 8.96 -14.20
C LEU A 88 -24.57 8.03 -14.10
N GLU A 89 -25.12 7.60 -15.22
CA GLU A 89 -26.25 6.65 -15.27
C GLU A 89 -25.86 5.30 -14.66
N THR A 90 -24.65 4.83 -14.97
CA THR A 90 -24.13 3.59 -14.38
C THR A 90 -23.86 3.75 -12.89
N TRP A 91 -23.30 4.89 -12.48
CA TRP A 91 -23.15 5.22 -11.07
C TRP A 91 -24.49 5.22 -10.33
N ASP A 92 -25.49 5.91 -10.86
CA ASP A 92 -26.80 6.03 -10.21
C ASP A 92 -27.47 4.65 -10.12
N ALA A 93 -27.39 3.81 -11.16
CA ALA A 93 -27.89 2.44 -11.13
C ALA A 93 -27.22 1.57 -10.05
N VAL A 94 -25.89 1.64 -9.92
CA VAL A 94 -25.15 0.86 -8.92
C VAL A 94 -25.36 1.42 -7.51
N TYR A 95 -25.42 2.74 -7.37
CA TYR A 95 -25.72 3.42 -6.11
C TYR A 95 -27.11 3.05 -5.61
N ASP A 96 -28.14 3.14 -6.47
CA ASP A 96 -29.52 2.82 -6.11
C ASP A 96 -29.66 1.36 -5.69
N LEU A 97 -29.05 0.44 -6.42
CA LEU A 97 -29.00 -0.98 -6.07
C LEU A 97 -28.38 -1.21 -4.67
N ALA A 98 -27.24 -0.57 -4.40
CA ALA A 98 -26.57 -0.67 -3.11
C ALA A 98 -27.38 -0.03 -1.98
N ALA A 99 -27.92 1.17 -2.19
CA ALA A 99 -28.72 1.88 -1.22
C ALA A 99 -29.99 1.09 -0.86
N ASP A 100 -30.75 0.64 -1.86
CA ASP A 100 -31.97 -0.15 -1.67
C ASP A 100 -31.72 -1.43 -0.87
N TYR A 101 -30.58 -2.07 -1.08
CA TYR A 101 -30.17 -3.23 -0.31
C TYR A 101 -29.82 -2.82 1.14
N LEU A 102 -28.95 -1.82 1.33
CA LEU A 102 -28.47 -1.39 2.65
C LEU A 102 -29.60 -0.88 3.56
N PHE A 103 -30.57 -0.14 3.03
CA PHE A 103 -31.72 0.35 3.81
C PHE A 103 -32.63 -0.76 4.35
N LYS A 104 -32.56 -1.97 3.76
CA LYS A 104 -33.29 -3.17 4.24
C LYS A 104 -32.49 -3.96 5.28
N GLN A 105 -31.24 -3.59 5.54
CA GLN A 105 -30.37 -4.28 6.49
C GLN A 105 -30.30 -3.59 7.85
N LYS A 106 -29.80 -4.32 8.83
CA LYS A 106 -29.27 -3.70 10.05
C LYS A 106 -27.83 -3.26 9.81
N LEU A 107 -27.58 -1.96 9.87
CA LEU A 107 -26.30 -1.37 9.46
C LEU A 107 -25.37 -1.16 10.65
N TYR A 108 -24.08 -1.39 10.40
CA TYR A 108 -22.95 -0.93 11.19
C TYR A 108 -22.37 0.32 10.52
N VAL A 109 -22.17 1.36 11.31
CA VAL A 109 -21.64 2.64 10.83
C VAL A 109 -20.38 2.97 11.62
N VAL A 110 -19.29 3.26 10.90
CA VAL A 110 -18.00 3.64 11.48
C VAL A 110 -17.60 5.00 10.94
N ASP A 111 -17.58 5.99 11.83
CA ASP A 111 -17.03 7.31 11.57
C ASP A 111 -15.60 7.40 12.11
N GLY A 112 -14.74 8.03 11.32
CA GLY A 112 -13.33 8.24 11.67
C GLY A 112 -12.63 9.18 10.71
N TRP A 113 -11.31 9.18 10.79
CA TRP A 113 -10.44 10.02 9.98
C TRP A 113 -9.48 9.16 9.15
N CYS A 114 -9.24 9.59 7.92
CA CYS A 114 -8.10 9.18 7.11
C CYS A 114 -7.08 10.33 7.14
N GLY A 115 -5.91 10.11 7.73
CA GLY A 115 -4.91 11.15 7.98
C GLY A 115 -4.80 11.57 9.45
N ALA A 116 -3.59 11.50 10.02
CA ALA A 116 -3.29 11.98 11.36
C ALA A 116 -3.00 13.49 11.44
N SER A 117 -2.77 14.17 10.31
CA SER A 117 -2.62 15.63 10.24
C SER A 117 -4.00 16.29 10.36
N GLU A 118 -4.26 17.04 11.43
CA GLU A 118 -5.58 17.67 11.66
C GLU A 118 -5.96 18.66 10.54
N LYS A 119 -4.97 19.27 9.88
CA LYS A 119 -5.15 20.16 8.72
C LYS A 119 -5.57 19.41 7.45
N ASN A 120 -5.03 18.20 7.25
CA ASN A 120 -5.10 17.48 5.99
C ASN A 120 -5.93 16.18 6.06
N ARG A 121 -6.50 15.85 7.22
CA ARG A 121 -7.32 14.65 7.41
C ARG A 121 -8.65 14.78 6.68
N VAL A 122 -9.17 13.64 6.24
CA VAL A 122 -10.49 13.50 5.61
C VAL A 122 -11.39 12.72 6.56
N GLY A 123 -12.55 13.28 6.89
CA GLY A 123 -13.60 12.59 7.64
C GLY A 123 -14.28 11.54 6.78
N VAL A 124 -14.29 10.29 7.22
CA VAL A 124 -14.90 9.17 6.49
C VAL A 124 -16.00 8.51 7.32
N ARG A 125 -17.13 8.21 6.68
CA ARG A 125 -18.21 7.37 7.20
C ARG A 125 -18.29 6.07 6.39
N ILE A 126 -18.05 4.94 7.04
CA ILE A 126 -18.18 3.61 6.44
C ILE A 126 -19.53 3.01 6.87
N ILE A 127 -20.28 2.50 5.90
CA ILE A 127 -21.61 1.90 6.08
C ILE A 127 -21.60 0.48 5.52
N THR A 128 -21.91 -0.50 6.36
CA THR A 128 -21.91 -1.93 5.99
C THR A 128 -22.93 -2.72 6.81
N PRO A 129 -23.56 -3.78 6.28
CA PRO A 129 -24.37 -4.70 7.07
C PRO A 129 -23.52 -5.78 7.77
N ILE A 130 -22.19 -5.79 7.55
CA ILE A 130 -21.30 -6.85 8.00
C ILE A 130 -20.44 -6.36 9.17
N SER A 131 -20.65 -6.96 10.35
CA SER A 131 -19.96 -6.54 11.58
C SER A 131 -18.43 -6.56 11.48
N TRP A 132 -17.85 -7.58 10.85
CA TRP A 132 -16.40 -7.68 10.73
C TRP A 132 -15.82 -6.61 9.78
N GLN A 133 -16.58 -6.13 8.78
CA GLN A 133 -16.12 -5.02 7.93
C GLN A 133 -16.11 -3.69 8.70
N ALA A 134 -17.03 -3.52 9.66
CA ALA A 134 -16.98 -2.41 10.60
C ALA A 134 -15.77 -2.53 11.54
N HIS A 135 -15.44 -3.73 12.02
CA HIS A 135 -14.21 -3.97 12.79
C HIS A 135 -12.95 -3.70 11.96
N PHE A 136 -12.88 -4.19 10.71
CA PHE A 136 -11.80 -3.86 9.79
C PHE A 136 -11.62 -2.35 9.67
N SER A 137 -12.70 -1.61 9.42
CA SER A 137 -12.68 -0.15 9.33
C SER A 137 -12.23 0.51 10.64
N LYS A 138 -12.70 0.01 11.79
CA LYS A 138 -12.27 0.48 13.11
C LYS A 138 -10.77 0.28 13.36
N ASN A 139 -10.19 -0.79 12.81
CA ASN A 139 -8.75 -1.02 12.87
C ASN A 139 -7.99 -0.10 11.92
N MET A 140 -8.45 0.08 10.69
CA MET A 140 -7.69 0.76 9.63
C MET A 140 -7.77 2.29 9.68
N PHE A 141 -8.87 2.87 10.15
CA PHE A 141 -9.06 4.32 10.22
C PHE A 141 -8.85 4.87 11.63
N ILE A 142 -8.51 6.15 11.71
CA ILE A 142 -8.27 6.83 12.99
C ILE A 142 -9.63 7.12 13.64
N GLY A 143 -9.91 6.49 14.77
CA GLY A 143 -11.18 6.66 15.48
C GLY A 143 -11.40 8.08 16.02
N LEU A 144 -12.67 8.44 16.23
CA LEU A 144 -13.06 9.70 16.86
C LEU A 144 -12.58 9.77 18.33
N LYS A 145 -12.26 10.98 18.80
CA LYS A 145 -12.04 11.24 20.24
C LYS A 145 -13.39 11.17 20.96
N GLN A 146 -13.42 10.58 22.16
CA GLN A 146 -14.65 10.56 22.98
C GLN A 146 -15.12 11.99 23.28
N GLY A 147 -16.44 12.21 23.20
CA GLY A 147 -17.05 13.52 23.49
C GLY A 147 -16.90 14.56 22.38
N SER A 148 -16.49 14.16 21.16
CA SER A 148 -16.51 15.06 20.01
C SER A 148 -17.93 15.50 19.65
N GLU A 149 -18.05 16.71 19.08
CA GLU A 149 -19.27 17.24 18.47
C GLU A 149 -19.84 16.33 17.37
N LEU A 150 -20.98 16.75 16.78
CA LEU A 150 -21.59 16.10 15.63
C LEU A 150 -20.57 15.91 14.50
N PHE A 151 -20.26 14.66 14.14
CA PHE A 151 -19.35 14.33 13.05
C PHE A 151 -20.08 14.41 11.70
N ILE A 152 -19.52 15.19 10.78
CA ILE A 152 -19.96 15.31 9.40
C ILE A 152 -18.89 14.68 8.50
N PRO A 153 -19.19 13.59 7.77
CA PRO A 153 -18.22 12.97 6.88
C PRO A 153 -17.95 13.85 5.65
N ASP A 154 -16.69 13.95 5.25
CA ASP A 154 -16.31 14.46 3.94
C ASP A 154 -16.56 13.42 2.84
N TRP A 155 -16.40 12.14 3.18
CA TRP A 155 -16.54 11.00 2.28
C TRP A 155 -17.37 9.88 2.91
N ILE A 156 -18.19 9.22 2.08
CA ILE A 156 -19.00 8.06 2.49
C ILE A 156 -18.56 6.83 1.72
N VAL A 157 -18.36 5.71 2.42
CA VAL A 157 -18.07 4.40 1.82
C VAL A 157 -19.23 3.44 2.10
N MET A 158 -19.93 3.02 1.04
CA MET A 158 -20.98 2.01 1.08
C MET A 158 -20.40 0.66 0.73
N ALA A 159 -20.21 -0.20 1.73
CA ALA A 159 -19.76 -1.57 1.52
C ALA A 159 -20.96 -2.52 1.48
N ALA A 160 -21.53 -2.69 0.29
CA ALA A 160 -22.62 -3.61 -0.03
C ALA A 160 -22.07 -4.94 -0.59
N SER A 161 -21.11 -5.55 0.12
CA SER A 161 -20.36 -6.71 -0.36
C SER A 161 -21.20 -7.95 -0.69
N GLU A 162 -22.39 -8.09 -0.10
CA GLU A 162 -23.25 -9.27 -0.28
C GLU A 162 -23.96 -9.31 -1.64
N ILE A 163 -24.10 -8.17 -2.32
CA ILE A 163 -24.84 -8.07 -3.59
C ILE A 163 -23.91 -7.95 -4.78
N THR A 164 -24.28 -8.59 -5.89
CA THR A 164 -23.64 -8.40 -7.19
C THR A 164 -24.55 -7.60 -8.11
N ILE A 165 -23.98 -6.94 -9.11
CA ILE A 165 -24.71 -6.15 -10.10
C ILE A 165 -25.20 -7.10 -11.21
N PRO A 166 -26.51 -7.38 -11.33
CA PRO A 166 -27.01 -8.41 -12.23
C PRO A 166 -26.90 -8.03 -13.71
N ASN A 167 -27.16 -6.76 -14.04
CA ASN A 167 -27.13 -6.22 -15.40
C ASN A 167 -25.79 -5.52 -15.73
N TRP A 168 -24.69 -5.98 -15.14
CA TRP A 168 -23.38 -5.35 -15.26
C TRP A 168 -22.89 -5.17 -16.71
N GLN A 169 -23.27 -6.09 -17.61
CA GLN A 169 -22.93 -6.02 -19.04
C GLN A 169 -23.60 -4.83 -19.72
N GLU A 170 -24.87 -4.57 -19.41
CA GLU A 170 -25.64 -3.44 -19.93
C GLU A 170 -25.10 -2.11 -19.41
N LEU A 171 -24.54 -2.13 -18.19
CA LEU A 171 -23.89 -0.99 -17.54
C LEU A 171 -22.42 -0.80 -17.95
N GLY A 172 -21.89 -1.60 -18.88
CA GLY A 172 -20.50 -1.48 -19.36
C GLY A 172 -19.43 -1.81 -18.32
N LEU A 173 -19.78 -2.56 -17.29
CA LEU A 173 -18.84 -3.01 -16.26
C LEU A 173 -18.09 -4.29 -16.69
N ASN A 174 -17.06 -4.67 -15.95
CA ASN A 174 -16.23 -5.84 -16.22
C ASN A 174 -16.86 -7.13 -15.67
N SER A 175 -17.58 -7.04 -14.55
CA SER A 175 -18.25 -8.15 -13.91
C SER A 175 -19.38 -7.67 -12.99
N GLY A 176 -20.07 -8.59 -12.31
CA GLY A 176 -21.03 -8.25 -11.26
C GLY A 176 -20.43 -7.64 -9.99
N VAL A 177 -19.10 -7.44 -9.95
CA VAL A 177 -18.37 -6.72 -8.90
C VAL A 177 -18.10 -5.30 -9.38
N ALA A 178 -18.19 -4.33 -8.47
CA ALA A 178 -17.73 -2.97 -8.77
C ALA A 178 -17.23 -2.26 -7.50
N ILE A 179 -16.18 -1.47 -7.69
CA ILE A 179 -15.65 -0.52 -6.73
C ILE A 179 -15.66 0.84 -7.45
N ILE A 180 -16.71 1.62 -7.25
CA ILE A 180 -16.88 2.90 -7.95
C ILE A 180 -16.60 4.06 -6.99
N ILE A 181 -15.65 4.92 -7.37
CA ILE A 181 -15.34 6.17 -6.66
C ILE A 181 -15.99 7.32 -7.42
N ASN A 182 -16.92 8.04 -6.79
CA ASN A 182 -17.49 9.26 -7.35
C ASN A 182 -16.87 10.48 -6.66
N LEU A 183 -16.01 11.19 -7.40
CA LEU A 183 -15.24 12.33 -6.88
C LEU A 183 -16.13 13.55 -6.60
N GLU A 184 -17.17 13.76 -7.42
CA GLU A 184 -18.08 14.89 -7.30
C GLU A 184 -19.05 14.71 -6.12
N LYS A 185 -19.56 13.48 -5.95
CA LYS A 185 -20.44 13.15 -4.81
C LYS A 185 -19.67 12.83 -3.53
N LYS A 186 -18.34 12.67 -3.59
CA LYS A 186 -17.48 12.22 -2.50
C LYS A 186 -17.94 10.91 -1.87
N MET A 187 -18.19 9.90 -2.72
CA MET A 187 -18.68 8.59 -2.29
C MET A 187 -17.91 7.44 -2.94
N ILE A 188 -17.84 6.32 -2.23
CA ILE A 188 -17.36 5.04 -2.75
C ILE A 188 -18.46 3.99 -2.58
N VAL A 189 -18.78 3.25 -3.64
CA VAL A 189 -19.68 2.10 -3.58
C VAL A 189 -18.91 0.83 -3.91
N ILE A 190 -19.01 -0.17 -3.02
CA ILE A 190 -18.38 -1.49 -3.17
C ILE A 190 -19.46 -2.56 -3.21
N CYS A 191 -19.55 -3.29 -4.32
CA CYS A 191 -20.49 -4.39 -4.53
C CYS A 191 -19.73 -5.67 -4.91
N GLY A 192 -20.21 -6.82 -4.42
CA GLY A 192 -19.82 -8.16 -4.85
C GLY A 192 -18.51 -8.69 -4.28
N THR A 193 -17.63 -7.83 -3.77
CA THR A 193 -16.37 -8.23 -3.13
C THR A 193 -16.41 -8.07 -1.61
N TRP A 194 -15.95 -9.10 -0.90
CA TRP A 194 -15.81 -9.12 0.55
C TRP A 194 -14.37 -8.86 0.99
N TYR A 195 -13.47 -8.42 0.11
CA TYR A 195 -12.09 -8.15 0.52
C TYR A 195 -12.01 -6.82 1.27
N GLY A 196 -11.66 -6.83 2.57
CA GLY A 196 -11.59 -5.61 3.40
C GLY A 196 -10.65 -4.55 2.84
N GLY A 197 -9.58 -4.97 2.16
CA GLY A 197 -8.62 -4.09 1.52
C GLY A 197 -9.21 -3.13 0.47
N GLU A 198 -10.40 -3.38 -0.08
CA GLU A 198 -11.06 -2.42 -0.98
C GLU A 198 -11.55 -1.16 -0.26
N ILE A 199 -11.99 -1.29 1.00
CA ILE A 199 -12.38 -0.14 1.83
C ILE A 199 -11.15 0.73 2.10
N LYS A 200 -10.04 0.10 2.54
CA LYS A 200 -8.77 0.78 2.82
C LYS A 200 -8.22 1.47 1.55
N LYS A 201 -8.07 0.73 0.45
CA LYS A 201 -7.44 1.25 -0.77
C LYS A 201 -8.33 2.17 -1.59
N GLY A 202 -9.65 2.08 -1.43
CA GLY A 202 -10.59 3.09 -1.93
C GLY A 202 -10.29 4.45 -1.31
N MET A 203 -10.23 4.53 0.02
CA MET A 203 -9.87 5.78 0.71
C MET A 203 -8.44 6.23 0.43
N PHE A 204 -7.48 5.31 0.27
CA PHE A 204 -6.14 5.72 -0.15
C PHE A 204 -6.14 6.36 -1.55
N SER A 205 -6.96 5.86 -2.48
CA SER A 205 -7.13 6.49 -3.81
C SER A 205 -7.74 7.90 -3.69
N VAL A 206 -8.66 8.10 -2.73
CA VAL A 206 -9.18 9.44 -2.38
C VAL A 206 -8.08 10.35 -1.85
N MET A 207 -7.24 9.87 -0.93
CA MET A 207 -6.11 10.68 -0.41
C MET A 207 -5.08 11.00 -1.50
N ASN A 208 -4.87 10.07 -2.44
CA ASN A 208 -4.05 10.30 -3.63
C ASN A 208 -4.67 11.29 -4.62
N TYR A 209 -5.95 11.65 -4.49
CA TYR A 209 -6.57 12.75 -5.23
C TYR A 209 -6.51 14.06 -4.43
N GLU A 210 -7.00 14.04 -3.20
CA GLU A 210 -7.20 15.22 -2.36
C GLU A 210 -5.89 15.92 -1.93
N LEU A 211 -4.87 15.14 -1.53
CA LEU A 211 -3.64 15.71 -0.95
C LEU A 211 -2.73 16.36 -2.00
N PRO A 212 -2.41 15.70 -3.14
CA PRO A 212 -1.51 16.29 -4.12
C PRO A 212 -2.04 17.59 -4.75
N LEU A 213 -3.37 17.71 -4.91
CA LEU A 213 -4.02 18.94 -5.38
C LEU A 213 -3.83 20.13 -4.41
N LYS A 214 -3.48 19.85 -3.15
CA LYS A 214 -3.12 20.83 -2.10
C LYS A 214 -1.60 20.99 -1.95
N GLY A 215 -0.80 20.37 -2.81
CA GLY A 215 0.67 20.32 -2.69
C GLY A 215 1.18 19.45 -1.53
N VAL A 216 0.32 18.60 -0.96
CA VAL A 216 0.67 17.67 0.12
C VAL A 216 1.03 16.31 -0.47
N GLY A 217 2.13 15.72 -0.01
CA GLY A 217 2.51 14.38 -0.43
C GLY A 217 1.49 13.35 0.00
N SER A 218 1.21 12.36 -0.85
CA SER A 218 0.46 11.15 -0.50
C SER A 218 1.21 9.95 -1.08
N PHE A 219 1.69 9.08 -0.21
CA PHE A 219 2.78 8.17 -0.52
C PHE A 219 2.50 6.75 -0.02
N HIS A 220 2.70 5.76 -0.89
CA HIS A 220 2.63 4.35 -0.54
C HIS A 220 3.97 3.88 0.01
N CYS A 221 4.15 4.07 1.31
CA CYS A 221 5.38 3.80 2.03
C CYS A 221 5.10 3.48 3.49
N SER A 222 5.98 2.71 4.13
CA SER A 222 6.03 2.64 5.59
C SER A 222 6.90 3.77 6.14
N ALA A 223 6.72 4.11 7.42
CA ALA A 223 7.53 5.13 8.07
C ALA A 223 7.83 4.81 9.53
N ASN A 224 9.01 5.23 9.99
CA ASN A 224 9.39 5.12 11.39
C ASN A 224 10.23 6.32 11.85
N SER A 225 10.44 6.42 13.16
CA SER A 225 11.18 7.49 13.82
C SER A 225 12.21 6.93 14.79
N GLY A 226 13.45 7.43 14.69
CA GLY A 226 14.51 7.13 15.63
C GLY A 226 14.32 7.82 16.97
N SER A 227 15.16 7.47 17.95
CA SER A 227 15.12 8.06 19.29
C SER A 227 15.36 9.58 19.32
N LYS A 228 16.04 10.12 18.30
CA LYS A 228 16.29 11.57 18.13
C LYS A 228 15.18 12.28 17.34
N GLY A 229 14.14 11.56 16.94
CA GLY A 229 13.05 12.08 16.11
C GLY A 229 13.39 12.20 14.63
N ASP A 230 14.53 11.67 14.18
CA ASP A 230 14.85 11.49 12.77
C ASP A 230 13.87 10.48 12.16
N THR A 231 13.21 10.85 11.08
CA THR A 231 12.21 10.01 10.42
C THR A 231 12.73 9.46 9.10
N ALA A 232 12.21 8.30 8.71
CA ALA A 232 12.51 7.66 7.45
C ALA A 232 11.24 7.16 6.75
N LEU A 233 11.23 7.25 5.42
CA LEU A 233 10.19 6.66 4.56
C LEU A 233 10.77 5.47 3.80
N PHE A 234 10.00 4.38 3.70
CA PHE A 234 10.37 3.18 2.95
C PHE A 234 9.29 2.87 1.92
N PHE A 235 9.58 3.19 0.66
CA PHE A 235 8.72 2.88 -0.47
C PHE A 235 9.03 1.48 -1.01
N GLY A 236 8.05 0.84 -1.62
CA GLY A 236 8.22 -0.47 -2.22
C GLY A 236 6.88 -1.15 -2.45
N LEU A 237 6.88 -2.20 -3.26
CA LEU A 237 5.67 -2.99 -3.48
C LEU A 237 5.43 -4.00 -2.36
N SER A 238 4.35 -4.77 -2.47
CA SER A 238 4.08 -5.87 -1.53
C SER A 238 5.21 -6.91 -1.63
N GLY A 239 5.72 -7.39 -0.49
CA GLY A 239 6.77 -8.42 -0.45
C GLY A 239 8.20 -7.93 -0.67
N THR A 240 8.43 -6.62 -0.85
CA THR A 240 9.80 -6.05 -0.98
C THR A 240 10.47 -5.71 0.37
N GLY A 241 9.77 -5.93 1.48
CA GLY A 241 10.31 -5.74 2.84
C GLY A 241 9.86 -4.48 3.58
N LYS A 242 8.92 -3.67 3.05
CA LYS A 242 8.44 -2.43 3.70
C LYS A 242 8.09 -2.60 5.19
N THR A 243 7.19 -3.53 5.50
CA THR A 243 6.71 -3.78 6.87
C THR A 243 7.81 -4.35 7.75
N THR A 244 8.57 -5.32 7.24
CA THR A 244 9.65 -5.99 7.98
C THR A 244 10.81 -5.03 8.31
N LEU A 245 11.10 -4.06 7.44
CA LEU A 245 12.17 -3.07 7.63
C LEU A 245 11.72 -1.81 8.39
N SER A 246 10.44 -1.45 8.35
CA SER A 246 9.92 -0.35 9.19
C SER A 246 9.69 -0.75 10.64
N ALA A 247 9.34 -2.01 10.90
CA ALA A 247 9.22 -2.61 12.23
C ALA A 247 10.61 -2.95 12.83
N ASP A 248 11.48 -1.95 12.91
CA ASP A 248 12.79 -2.05 13.55
C ASP A 248 12.63 -1.84 15.07
N PRO A 249 13.07 -2.77 15.93
CA PRO A 249 12.97 -2.61 17.39
C PRO A 249 13.69 -1.37 17.93
N LYS A 250 14.65 -0.80 17.19
CA LYS A 250 15.37 0.43 17.57
C LYS A 250 14.60 1.71 17.25
N ARG A 251 13.49 1.62 16.50
CA ARG A 251 12.77 2.76 15.95
C ARG A 251 11.26 2.64 16.20
N LYS A 252 10.61 3.77 16.42
CA LYS A 252 9.17 3.84 16.64
C LYS A 252 8.44 3.82 15.30
N LEU A 253 7.55 2.87 15.08
CA LEU A 253 6.70 2.81 13.89
C LEU A 253 5.74 4.02 13.87
N ILE A 254 5.63 4.68 12.72
CA ILE A 254 4.61 5.72 12.48
C ILE A 254 3.40 5.10 11.76
N GLY A 255 3.68 4.25 10.77
CA GLY A 255 2.70 3.47 10.00
C GLY A 255 3.39 2.51 9.05
N ASP A 256 2.67 1.53 8.50
CA ASP A 256 3.23 0.45 7.69
C ASP A 256 3.00 0.58 6.18
N ASP A 257 2.13 1.49 5.71
CA ASP A 257 1.71 1.44 4.30
C ASP A 257 1.39 2.79 3.64
N GLU A 258 0.72 3.72 4.33
CA GLU A 258 0.19 4.95 3.71
C GLU A 258 0.52 6.21 4.51
N HIS A 259 1.24 7.16 3.91
CA HIS A 259 1.66 8.38 4.61
C HIS A 259 1.49 9.64 3.76
N GLY A 260 1.14 10.74 4.42
CA GLY A 260 1.24 12.07 3.85
C GLY A 260 2.53 12.80 4.26
N TRP A 261 2.90 13.83 3.50
CA TRP A 261 4.01 14.74 3.83
C TRP A 261 3.60 16.19 3.57
N ASP A 262 3.27 16.92 4.64
CA ASP A 262 2.86 18.32 4.61
C ASP A 262 4.01 19.25 5.04
N GLU A 263 3.70 20.50 5.40
CA GLU A 263 4.67 21.47 5.89
C GLU A 263 5.14 21.23 7.33
N GLU A 264 4.44 20.40 8.12
CA GLU A 264 4.78 20.11 9.51
C GLU A 264 5.58 18.81 9.66
N GLY A 265 5.45 17.89 8.70
CA GLY A 265 6.14 16.61 8.76
C GLY A 265 5.49 15.54 7.92
N ILE A 266 5.68 14.29 8.36
CA ILE A 266 4.97 13.14 7.80
C ILE A 266 3.88 12.69 8.76
N PHE A 267 2.81 12.14 8.22
CA PHE A 267 1.69 11.65 9.00
C PHE A 267 1.13 10.37 8.39
N ASN A 268 0.77 9.42 9.24
CA ASN A 268 0.09 8.19 8.83
C ASN A 268 -1.32 8.54 8.35
N LEU A 269 -1.76 7.90 7.26
CA LEU A 269 -3.14 8.01 6.77
C LEU A 269 -4.10 7.07 7.53
N GLU A 270 -3.54 6.13 8.28
CA GLU A 270 -4.24 5.02 8.90
C GLU A 270 -4.22 5.07 10.44
N GLY A 271 -5.16 4.35 11.06
CA GLY A 271 -5.23 4.08 12.50
C GLY A 271 -4.67 2.70 12.91
N GLY A 272 -4.25 1.90 11.93
CA GLY A 272 -3.79 0.53 12.13
C GLY A 272 -2.86 0.04 11.04
N CYS A 273 -2.68 -1.28 10.99
CA CYS A 273 -1.82 -1.96 10.03
C CYS A 273 -2.53 -3.17 9.43
N TYR A 274 -2.31 -3.42 8.14
CA TYR A 274 -2.92 -4.53 7.40
C TYR A 274 -1.85 -5.51 6.90
N ALA A 275 -1.23 -6.22 7.84
CA ALA A 275 -0.06 -7.05 7.58
C ALA A 275 -0.42 -8.33 6.82
N LYS A 276 0.50 -8.78 5.95
CA LYS A 276 0.49 -10.12 5.38
C LYS A 276 0.98 -11.10 6.45
N VAL A 277 0.29 -12.23 6.62
CA VAL A 277 0.61 -13.19 7.70
C VAL A 277 1.00 -14.60 7.20
N ILE A 278 1.15 -14.78 5.88
CA ILE A 278 1.67 -16.05 5.34
C ILE A 278 3.12 -16.24 5.81
N ASN A 279 3.44 -17.43 6.32
CA ASN A 279 4.74 -17.79 6.92
C ASN A 279 5.17 -16.90 8.10
N LEU A 280 4.21 -16.22 8.75
CA LEU A 280 4.48 -15.40 9.93
C LEU A 280 5.00 -16.29 11.07
N SER A 281 6.06 -15.85 11.72
CA SER A 281 6.69 -16.53 12.85
C SER A 281 7.14 -15.50 13.89
N LYS A 282 7.10 -15.91 15.16
CA LYS A 282 7.48 -15.05 16.28
C LYS A 282 8.97 -14.68 16.23
N GLU A 283 9.79 -15.55 15.68
CA GLU A 283 11.25 -15.40 15.59
C GLU A 283 11.64 -14.35 14.55
N LYS A 284 10.96 -14.34 13.39
CA LYS A 284 11.29 -13.41 12.30
C LYS A 284 10.63 -12.04 12.48
N GLU A 285 9.39 -12.01 12.96
CA GLU A 285 8.55 -10.80 13.04
C GLU A 285 7.81 -10.72 14.39
N PRO A 286 8.54 -10.55 15.51
CA PRO A 286 7.98 -10.65 16.86
C PRO A 286 6.90 -9.59 17.17
N ASP A 287 7.03 -8.37 16.62
CA ASP A 287 6.07 -7.29 16.86
C ASP A 287 4.73 -7.55 16.14
N ILE A 288 4.78 -8.01 14.88
CA ILE A 288 3.59 -8.37 14.10
C ILE A 288 2.92 -9.59 14.72
N TYR A 289 3.70 -10.61 15.10
CA TYR A 289 3.16 -11.78 15.80
C TYR A 289 2.51 -11.40 17.13
N GLY A 290 3.14 -10.50 17.90
CA GLY A 290 2.60 -9.99 19.17
C GLY A 290 1.35 -9.11 19.02
N ALA A 291 1.06 -8.63 17.81
CA ALA A 291 -0.17 -7.92 17.49
C ALA A 291 -1.37 -8.84 17.28
N ILE A 292 -1.15 -10.16 17.11
CA ILE A 292 -2.23 -11.16 17.03
C ILE A 292 -2.78 -11.41 18.43
N LYS A 293 -3.86 -10.71 18.75
CA LYS A 293 -4.62 -10.85 20.00
C LYS A 293 -6.04 -10.33 19.78
N ARG A 294 -6.88 -10.40 20.82
CA ARG A 294 -8.23 -9.81 20.78
C ARG A 294 -8.18 -8.38 20.23
N ASP A 295 -9.16 -8.05 19.39
CA ASP A 295 -9.28 -6.79 18.62
C ASP A 295 -8.42 -6.74 17.33
N ALA A 296 -7.63 -7.79 17.04
CA ALA A 296 -7.15 -8.05 15.68
C ALA A 296 -8.17 -8.85 14.88
N LEU A 297 -8.19 -8.64 13.57
CA LEU A 297 -9.03 -9.34 12.61
C LEU A 297 -8.16 -10.03 11.55
N LEU A 298 -8.17 -11.35 11.54
CA LEU A 298 -7.48 -12.18 10.55
C LEU A 298 -8.39 -12.45 9.35
N GLU A 299 -7.81 -12.51 8.16
CA GLU A 299 -8.52 -12.83 6.93
C GLU A 299 -7.86 -14.02 6.23
N ASN A 300 -8.69 -15.02 5.91
CA ASN A 300 -8.37 -16.17 5.07
C ASN A 300 -7.27 -17.11 5.59
N VAL A 301 -6.90 -17.00 6.87
CA VAL A 301 -5.95 -17.94 7.50
C VAL A 301 -6.59 -19.31 7.72
N ALA A 302 -5.81 -20.37 7.56
CA ALA A 302 -6.25 -21.71 7.90
C ALA A 302 -6.31 -21.88 9.42
N VAL A 303 -7.45 -22.35 9.91
CA VAL A 303 -7.70 -22.55 11.35
C VAL A 303 -8.31 -23.93 11.58
N ASP A 304 -7.81 -24.64 12.58
CA ASP A 304 -8.35 -25.95 12.96
C ASP A 304 -9.63 -25.85 13.82
N LYS A 305 -10.21 -27.00 14.18
CA LYS A 305 -11.43 -27.07 15.01
C LYS A 305 -11.28 -26.45 16.41
N ASN A 306 -10.06 -26.29 16.91
CA ASN A 306 -9.74 -25.74 18.22
C ASN A 306 -9.35 -24.25 18.15
N GLY A 307 -9.35 -23.64 16.96
CA GLY A 307 -8.94 -22.26 16.77
C GLY A 307 -7.43 -22.07 16.54
N LYS A 308 -6.65 -23.15 16.38
CA LYS A 308 -5.21 -23.07 16.12
C LYS A 308 -4.96 -22.62 14.69
N ILE A 309 -4.09 -21.63 14.51
CA ILE A 309 -3.79 -21.07 13.19
C ILE A 309 -2.61 -21.80 12.55
N ASP A 310 -2.71 -22.09 11.26
CA ASP A 310 -1.58 -22.49 10.42
C ASP A 310 -1.21 -21.35 9.46
N PHE A 311 -0.18 -20.58 9.84
CA PHE A 311 0.35 -19.49 9.02
C PHE A 311 1.10 -19.96 7.77
N THR A 312 1.46 -21.24 7.66
CA THR A 312 2.17 -21.77 6.49
C THR A 312 1.23 -22.21 5.38
N SER A 313 -0.06 -22.40 5.71
CA SER A 313 -1.05 -22.86 4.75
C SER A 313 -1.47 -21.74 3.80
N ALA A 314 -1.11 -21.92 2.52
CA ALA A 314 -1.63 -21.15 1.40
C ALA A 314 -2.83 -21.84 0.72
N ALA A 315 -3.47 -22.82 1.38
CA ALA A 315 -4.53 -23.65 0.79
C ALA A 315 -5.68 -22.80 0.20
N LYS A 316 -5.97 -21.66 0.84
CA LYS A 316 -6.92 -20.69 0.32
C LYS A 316 -6.25 -19.61 -0.55
N THR A 317 -5.18 -19.01 -0.04
CA THR A 317 -4.50 -17.90 -0.70
C THR A 317 -3.13 -17.66 -0.07
N GLU A 318 -2.16 -17.19 -0.85
CA GLU A 318 -0.92 -16.67 -0.30
C GLU A 318 -1.09 -15.27 0.32
N ASN A 319 -2.21 -14.58 0.07
CA ASN A 319 -2.49 -13.25 0.60
C ASN A 319 -3.31 -13.30 1.89
N THR A 320 -2.97 -14.20 2.82
CA THR A 320 -3.54 -14.19 4.16
C THR A 320 -3.15 -12.90 4.90
N ARG A 321 -4.10 -12.29 5.61
CA ARG A 321 -3.92 -10.95 6.18
C ARG A 321 -4.35 -10.87 7.63
N MET A 322 -3.90 -9.81 8.29
CA MET A 322 -4.39 -9.38 9.59
C MET A 322 -4.49 -7.86 9.66
N GLY A 323 -5.69 -7.34 9.93
CA GLY A 323 -5.91 -5.95 10.29
C GLY A 323 -5.92 -5.79 11.81
N TYR A 324 -5.12 -4.87 12.35
CA TYR A 324 -5.06 -4.58 13.78
C TYR A 324 -4.84 -3.08 14.03
N PRO A 325 -5.32 -2.53 15.16
CA PRO A 325 -5.07 -1.13 15.47
C PRO A 325 -3.59 -0.92 15.80
N LEU A 326 -3.06 0.27 15.49
CA LEU A 326 -1.63 0.56 15.63
C LEU A 326 -1.15 0.37 17.07
N SER A 327 -2.04 0.56 18.05
CA SER A 327 -1.82 0.34 19.49
C SER A 327 -1.45 -1.10 19.87
N HIS A 328 -1.62 -2.07 18.97
CA HIS A 328 -1.15 -3.44 19.19
C HIS A 328 0.38 -3.56 19.12
N ILE A 329 1.04 -2.68 18.39
CA ILE A 329 2.50 -2.58 18.33
C ILE A 329 2.98 -1.75 19.53
N LYS A 330 3.98 -2.26 20.25
CA LYS A 330 4.50 -1.60 21.47
C LYS A 330 5.28 -0.33 21.15
N ASN A 331 6.14 -0.38 20.14
CA ASN A 331 7.09 0.69 19.82
C ASN A 331 6.56 1.58 18.69
N ILE A 332 5.58 2.44 19.00
CA ILE A 332 4.94 3.33 18.02
C ILE A 332 5.09 4.80 18.37
N VAL A 333 4.93 5.66 17.37
CA VAL A 333 4.68 7.08 17.56
C VAL A 333 3.18 7.28 17.72
N LYS A 334 2.71 7.47 18.96
CA LYS A 334 1.27 7.50 19.29
C LYS A 334 0.45 8.54 18.53
N SER A 335 1.06 9.64 18.11
CA SER A 335 0.38 10.68 17.32
C SER A 335 0.14 10.26 15.86
N GLY A 336 0.78 9.19 15.38
CA GLY A 336 0.83 8.86 13.95
C GLY A 336 1.57 9.90 13.12
N ARG A 337 2.36 10.79 13.74
CA ARG A 337 3.01 11.94 13.09
C ARG A 337 4.50 11.98 13.42
N GLY A 338 5.33 12.26 12.42
CA GLY A 338 6.77 12.40 12.56
C GLY A 338 7.28 13.69 11.92
N LYS A 339 8.52 14.07 12.25
CA LYS A 339 9.22 15.21 11.62
C LYS A 339 9.46 14.95 10.13
N HIS A 340 9.97 15.94 9.40
CA HIS A 340 10.43 15.75 8.03
C HIS A 340 11.51 14.65 7.93
N PRO A 341 11.37 13.69 6.99
CA PRO A 341 12.28 12.57 6.84
C PRO A 341 13.69 13.03 6.50
N LYS A 342 14.67 12.48 7.23
CA LYS A 342 16.08 12.65 6.88
C LYS A 342 16.56 11.63 5.85
N THR A 343 15.78 10.58 5.66
CA THR A 343 16.08 9.47 4.76
C THR A 343 14.81 9.03 4.03
N VAL A 344 14.94 8.82 2.73
CA VAL A 344 13.96 8.12 1.89
C VAL A 344 14.62 6.88 1.31
N VAL A 345 13.97 5.73 1.42
CA VAL A 345 14.47 4.45 0.91
C VAL A 345 13.47 3.90 -0.10
N PHE A 346 13.95 3.53 -1.28
CA PHE A 346 13.20 2.79 -2.29
C PHE A 346 13.63 1.33 -2.25
N LEU A 347 12.70 0.44 -1.89
CA LEU A 347 12.92 -1.00 -1.83
C LEU A 347 12.49 -1.62 -3.16
N THR A 348 13.42 -2.33 -3.80
CA THR A 348 13.17 -3.09 -5.02
C THR A 348 13.56 -4.54 -4.82
N CYS A 349 12.77 -5.48 -5.34
CA CYS A 349 13.14 -6.88 -5.38
C CYS A 349 13.58 -7.22 -6.80
N ASP A 350 14.86 -6.99 -7.12
CA ASP A 350 15.41 -7.29 -8.44
C ASP A 350 15.77 -8.78 -8.57
N SER A 351 14.98 -9.55 -9.32
CA SER A 351 15.27 -10.95 -9.62
C SER A 351 16.18 -11.14 -10.83
N PHE A 352 16.60 -10.07 -11.50
CA PHE A 352 17.62 -10.11 -12.54
C PHE A 352 19.03 -10.12 -11.94
N GLY A 353 19.22 -9.68 -10.69
CA GLY A 353 20.51 -9.69 -10.01
C GLY A 353 21.49 -8.62 -10.53
N VAL A 354 20.96 -7.54 -11.09
CA VAL A 354 21.70 -6.44 -11.72
C VAL A 354 21.88 -5.27 -10.76
N LEU A 355 20.89 -4.98 -9.93
CA LEU A 355 20.90 -3.83 -9.04
C LEU A 355 21.77 -4.09 -7.81
N PRO A 356 22.53 -3.07 -7.34
CA PRO A 356 23.39 -3.21 -6.18
C PRO A 356 22.56 -3.37 -4.91
N PRO A 357 23.10 -3.98 -3.83
CA PRO A 357 22.43 -4.03 -2.53
C PRO A 357 21.96 -2.67 -2.04
N VAL A 358 22.75 -1.62 -2.29
CA VAL A 358 22.38 -0.23 -2.01
C VAL A 358 23.05 0.74 -2.99
N ALA A 359 22.31 1.77 -3.39
CA ALA A 359 22.85 2.92 -4.10
C ALA A 359 22.30 4.21 -3.50
N LYS A 360 23.13 5.27 -3.51
CA LYS A 360 22.70 6.63 -3.22
C LYS A 360 22.18 7.28 -4.49
N LEU A 361 21.02 7.93 -4.42
CA LEU A 361 20.38 8.59 -5.56
C LEU A 361 20.56 10.12 -5.48
N THR A 362 20.73 10.76 -6.63
CA THR A 362 20.48 12.21 -6.75
C THR A 362 18.98 12.52 -6.64
N ALA A 363 18.60 13.79 -6.52
CA ALA A 363 17.18 14.18 -6.48
C ALA A 363 16.45 13.86 -7.79
N GLU A 364 17.12 14.00 -8.93
CA GLU A 364 16.61 13.68 -10.26
C GLU A 364 16.44 12.16 -10.43
N GLN A 365 17.45 11.39 -10.03
CA GLN A 365 17.34 9.93 -9.99
C GLN A 365 16.22 9.50 -9.05
N ALA A 366 16.09 10.11 -7.87
CA ALA A 366 15.02 9.79 -6.94
C ALA A 366 13.63 9.93 -7.61
N ARG A 367 13.41 11.02 -8.37
CA ARG A 367 12.16 11.19 -9.14
C ARG A 367 12.00 10.14 -10.24
N TYR A 368 13.05 9.84 -11.00
CA TYR A 368 13.03 8.83 -12.07
C TYR A 368 12.70 7.42 -11.53
N TRP A 369 13.39 7.01 -10.46
CA TRP A 369 13.21 5.71 -9.83
C TRP A 369 11.86 5.60 -9.12
N TYR A 370 11.38 6.70 -8.54
CA TYR A 370 10.04 6.77 -7.95
C TYR A 370 8.95 6.61 -9.02
N LEU A 371 9.05 7.33 -10.15
CA LEU A 371 8.12 7.20 -11.27
C LEU A 371 8.14 5.80 -11.86
N SER A 372 9.32 5.20 -11.98
CA SER A 372 9.46 3.84 -12.50
C SER A 372 8.86 2.79 -11.54
N GLY A 373 9.10 2.93 -10.23
CA GLY A 373 8.56 2.04 -9.20
C GLY A 373 8.87 0.56 -9.47
N TYR A 374 10.12 0.28 -9.83
CA TYR A 374 10.55 -1.02 -10.32
C TYR A 374 10.62 -2.09 -9.21
N THR A 375 10.13 -3.27 -9.53
CA THR A 375 10.42 -4.55 -8.88
C THR A 375 10.48 -5.65 -9.95
N ALA A 376 10.83 -6.87 -9.58
CA ALA A 376 10.65 -8.02 -10.45
C ALA A 376 9.71 -9.07 -9.84
N LYS A 377 9.00 -9.77 -10.72
CA LYS A 377 8.27 -11.00 -10.37
C LYS A 377 9.21 -12.18 -10.53
N VAL A 378 9.08 -13.12 -9.59
CA VAL A 378 9.90 -14.34 -9.55
C VAL A 378 9.21 -15.43 -10.38
N ALA A 379 9.98 -16.21 -11.11
CA ALA A 379 9.44 -17.35 -11.85
C ALA A 379 8.81 -18.39 -10.91
N GLY A 380 7.63 -18.90 -11.26
CA GLY A 380 6.91 -19.92 -10.50
C GLY A 380 6.09 -19.41 -9.30
N THR A 381 6.18 -18.13 -8.92
CA THR A 381 5.37 -17.56 -7.82
C THR A 381 4.03 -16.98 -8.29
N GLU A 382 3.86 -16.76 -9.59
CA GLU A 382 2.58 -16.34 -10.18
C GLU A 382 2.21 -17.24 -11.37
N ARG A 383 0.91 -17.49 -11.55
CA ARG A 383 0.40 -18.35 -12.63
C ARG A 383 0.79 -17.78 -13.99
N GLY A 384 1.59 -18.53 -14.74
CA GLY A 384 2.04 -18.18 -16.10
C GLY A 384 3.40 -17.50 -16.20
N ILE A 385 4.13 -17.31 -15.09
CA ILE A 385 5.49 -16.72 -15.11
C ILE A 385 6.54 -17.83 -15.02
N THR A 386 7.22 -18.07 -16.14
CA THR A 386 8.29 -19.08 -16.26
C THR A 386 9.70 -18.50 -16.12
N GLU A 387 9.86 -17.19 -16.30
CA GLU A 387 11.13 -16.47 -16.19
C GLU A 387 10.97 -15.16 -15.40
N PRO A 388 12.05 -14.62 -14.81
CA PRO A 388 12.04 -13.28 -14.19
C PRO A 388 11.43 -12.21 -15.10
N ALA A 389 10.43 -11.51 -14.59
CA ALA A 389 9.74 -10.46 -15.34
C ALA A 389 9.83 -9.12 -14.62
N ALA A 390 10.34 -8.10 -15.31
CA ALA A 390 10.35 -6.74 -14.81
C ALA A 390 8.90 -6.27 -14.61
N THR A 391 8.63 -5.63 -13.47
CA THR A 391 7.33 -5.06 -13.14
C THR A 391 7.53 -3.64 -12.67
N PHE A 392 6.87 -2.71 -13.34
CA PHE A 392 6.90 -1.30 -13.02
C PHE A 392 5.55 -0.91 -12.45
N SER A 393 5.55 -0.30 -11.26
CA SER A 393 4.34 0.21 -10.64
C SER A 393 4.60 1.63 -10.19
N SER A 394 4.13 2.59 -10.97
CA SER A 394 4.44 4.01 -10.79
C SER A 394 4.29 4.45 -9.33
N CYS A 395 5.26 5.21 -8.83
CA CYS A 395 5.28 5.69 -7.45
C CYS A 395 5.28 4.57 -6.38
N PHE A 396 5.68 3.35 -6.77
CA PHE A 396 5.52 2.11 -5.98
C PHE A 396 4.07 1.83 -5.55
N GLY A 397 3.08 2.42 -6.22
CA GLY A 397 1.67 2.42 -5.78
C GLY A 397 0.67 2.63 -6.92
N GLY A 398 1.05 2.31 -8.17
CA GLY A 398 0.31 2.62 -9.40
C GLY A 398 -1.21 2.41 -9.33
N PRO A 399 -1.71 1.25 -8.85
CA PRO A 399 -3.17 0.98 -8.77
C PRO A 399 -3.98 1.98 -7.93
N PHE A 400 -3.32 2.75 -7.07
CA PHE A 400 -3.95 3.69 -6.14
C PHE A 400 -3.76 5.15 -6.54
N LEU A 401 -2.99 5.43 -7.59
CA LEU A 401 -2.80 6.79 -8.07
C LEU A 401 -4.06 7.24 -8.79
N THR A 402 -4.54 8.42 -8.42
CA THR A 402 -5.77 9.00 -9.00
C THR A 402 -5.43 10.10 -10.00
N ILE A 403 -4.35 10.85 -9.79
CA ILE A 403 -3.87 11.87 -10.73
C ILE A 403 -2.55 11.42 -11.39
N HIS A 404 -1.99 12.23 -12.28
CA HIS A 404 -0.82 11.83 -13.07
C HIS A 404 0.42 11.56 -12.17
N PRO A 405 1.19 10.47 -12.37
CA PRO A 405 2.34 10.11 -11.54
C PRO A 405 3.40 11.20 -11.37
N THR A 406 3.58 12.05 -12.39
CA THR A 406 4.56 13.13 -12.37
C THR A 406 4.25 14.20 -11.33
N VAL A 407 2.98 14.37 -10.93
CA VAL A 407 2.60 15.28 -9.85
C VAL A 407 3.13 14.78 -8.51
N TYR A 408 2.95 13.49 -8.19
CA TYR A 408 3.49 12.90 -6.96
C TYR A 408 5.03 12.94 -6.95
N ALA A 409 5.66 12.67 -8.08
CA ALA A 409 7.11 12.72 -8.21
C ALA A 409 7.68 14.13 -8.04
N LYS A 410 6.98 15.14 -8.56
CA LYS A 410 7.31 16.55 -8.36
C LYS A 410 7.25 16.92 -6.88
N ILE A 411 6.13 16.63 -6.21
CA ILE A 411 5.96 16.90 -4.78
C ILE A 411 7.04 16.19 -3.96
N LEU A 412 7.30 14.90 -4.22
CA LEU A 412 8.35 14.16 -3.51
C LEU A 412 9.74 14.81 -3.71
N GLY A 413 10.09 15.17 -4.94
CA GLY A 413 11.37 15.81 -5.25
C GLY A 413 11.53 17.18 -4.59
N GLU A 414 10.47 18.00 -4.61
CA GLU A 414 10.44 19.31 -3.94
C GLU A 414 10.63 19.16 -2.42
N LYS A 415 9.93 18.21 -1.80
CA LYS A 415 10.07 17.92 -0.37
C LYS A 415 11.47 17.39 -0.02
N ILE A 416 12.03 16.47 -0.80
CA ILE A 416 13.41 15.97 -0.63
C ILE A 416 14.41 17.12 -0.66
N LYS A 417 14.30 18.00 -1.66
CA LYS A 417 15.18 19.16 -1.83
C LYS A 417 15.02 20.17 -0.69
N GLN A 418 13.78 20.51 -0.33
CA GLN A 418 13.46 21.48 0.71
C GLN A 418 14.00 21.08 2.08
N TYR A 419 13.92 19.79 2.43
CA TYR A 419 14.27 19.31 3.76
C TYR A 419 15.63 18.60 3.84
N GLY A 420 16.35 18.51 2.73
CA GLY A 420 17.68 17.90 2.63
C GLY A 420 17.66 16.41 2.97
N SER A 421 16.65 15.68 2.49
CA SER A 421 16.52 14.24 2.71
C SER A 421 17.52 13.48 1.83
N GLU A 422 18.21 12.49 2.37
CA GLU A 422 19.03 11.58 1.56
C GLU A 422 18.17 10.47 0.98
N VAL A 423 18.40 10.09 -0.28
CA VAL A 423 17.61 9.05 -0.95
C VAL A 423 18.50 7.86 -1.30
N TYR A 424 18.02 6.65 -0.98
CA TYR A 424 18.72 5.41 -1.27
C TYR A 424 17.80 4.43 -2.00
N LEU A 425 18.36 3.73 -2.99
CA LEU A 425 17.77 2.54 -3.59
C LEU A 425 18.36 1.32 -2.88
N VAL A 426 17.53 0.38 -2.43
CA VAL A 426 17.97 -0.85 -1.74
C VAL A 426 17.36 -2.06 -2.43
N ASN A 427 18.22 -2.96 -2.90
CA ASN A 427 17.81 -4.22 -3.52
C ASN A 427 17.60 -5.28 -2.43
N THR A 428 16.37 -5.77 -2.28
CA THR A 428 15.96 -6.88 -1.41
C THR A 428 15.70 -8.18 -2.19
N GLY A 429 16.04 -8.17 -3.47
CA GLY A 429 15.96 -9.28 -4.42
C GLY A 429 17.23 -10.11 -4.46
N TRP A 430 17.75 -10.39 -5.65
CA TRP A 430 18.86 -11.31 -5.91
C TRP A 430 20.19 -10.57 -6.06
N VAL A 431 21.26 -11.27 -5.69
CA VAL A 431 22.67 -10.90 -5.88
C VAL A 431 23.47 -12.11 -6.34
N ASN A 432 24.67 -11.85 -6.88
CA ASN A 432 25.59 -12.85 -7.41
C ASN A 432 25.01 -13.69 -8.57
N GLY A 433 24.11 -13.11 -9.36
CA GLY A 433 23.35 -13.80 -10.41
C GLY A 433 21.87 -13.45 -10.36
N GLY A 434 21.17 -13.66 -11.46
CA GLY A 434 19.71 -13.60 -11.51
C GLY A 434 19.05 -14.80 -10.83
N TYR A 435 17.72 -14.82 -10.80
CA TYR A 435 16.98 -15.99 -10.31
C TYR A 435 17.41 -17.27 -11.03
N GLY A 436 17.66 -18.33 -10.26
CA GLY A 436 18.14 -19.63 -10.77
C GLY A 436 19.66 -19.81 -10.70
N THR A 437 20.44 -18.73 -10.73
CA THR A 437 21.92 -18.78 -10.63
C THR A 437 22.46 -18.05 -9.40
N GLY A 438 21.87 -16.91 -9.05
CA GLY A 438 22.19 -16.13 -7.87
C GLY A 438 21.39 -16.53 -6.62
N LYS A 439 21.55 -15.74 -5.56
CA LYS A 439 20.87 -15.93 -4.27
C LYS A 439 20.09 -14.69 -3.87
N ARG A 440 18.95 -14.88 -3.20
CA ARG A 440 18.22 -13.76 -2.61
C ARG A 440 19.05 -13.13 -1.48
N MET A 441 18.99 -11.82 -1.37
CA MET A 441 19.62 -11.03 -0.31
C MET A 441 19.16 -11.52 1.06
N ASP A 442 20.13 -11.78 1.94
CA ASP A 442 19.84 -12.14 3.31
C ASP A 442 19.22 -10.95 4.06
N ILE A 443 18.21 -11.22 4.88
CA ILE A 443 17.49 -10.18 5.63
C ILE A 443 18.39 -9.52 6.68
N THR A 444 19.37 -10.25 7.24
CA THR A 444 20.34 -9.70 8.19
C THR A 444 21.24 -8.68 7.49
N THR A 445 21.77 -9.03 6.31
CA THR A 445 22.56 -8.11 5.48
C THR A 445 21.76 -6.86 5.11
N THR A 446 20.51 -7.04 4.68
CA THR A 446 19.61 -5.93 4.36
C THR A 446 19.39 -5.02 5.58
N ARG A 447 19.15 -5.58 6.77
CA ARG A 447 19.03 -4.80 8.01
C ARG A 447 20.30 -4.03 8.36
N VAL A 448 21.48 -4.63 8.16
CA VAL A 448 22.76 -3.92 8.34
C VAL A 448 22.87 -2.73 7.39
N ILE A 449 22.49 -2.88 6.12
CA ILE A 449 22.47 -1.77 5.15
C ILE A 449 21.52 -0.67 5.63
N ILE A 450 20.30 -1.02 6.04
CA ILE A 450 19.32 -0.06 6.57
C ILE A 450 19.86 0.65 7.82
N ASP A 451 20.48 -0.07 8.77
CA ASP A 451 21.11 0.53 9.95
C ASP A 451 22.16 1.58 9.55
N ARG A 452 22.96 1.32 8.50
CA ARG A 452 24.01 2.24 8.01
C ARG A 452 23.46 3.42 7.22
N ILE A 453 22.33 3.24 6.56
CA ILE A 453 21.58 4.36 5.97
C ILE A 453 21.06 5.28 7.09
N LEU A 454 20.44 4.70 8.12
CA LEU A 454 19.73 5.44 9.16
C LEU A 454 20.66 6.08 10.21
N ASP A 455 21.82 5.48 10.48
CA ASP A 455 22.85 6.08 11.34
C ASP A 455 23.64 7.20 10.64
N GLY A 456 23.44 7.36 9.32
CA GLY A 456 24.08 8.38 8.50
C GLY A 456 25.51 8.05 8.06
N SER A 457 26.04 6.86 8.35
CA SER A 457 27.38 6.45 7.95
C SER A 457 27.56 6.46 6.42
N LEU A 458 26.52 6.08 5.66
CA LEU A 458 26.59 6.13 4.20
C LEU A 458 26.68 7.55 3.63
N LYS A 459 26.33 8.60 4.39
CA LYS A 459 26.49 9.99 3.90
C LYS A 459 27.94 10.36 3.60
N LYS A 460 28.88 9.74 4.32
CA LYS A 460 30.33 10.01 4.24
C LYS A 460 31.12 8.86 3.60
N ALA A 461 30.45 7.86 3.05
CA ALA A 461 31.12 6.74 2.40
C ALA A 461 31.80 7.20 1.10
N GLU A 462 32.82 6.47 0.69
CA GLU A 462 33.36 6.57 -0.66
C GLU A 462 32.48 5.78 -1.62
N TYR A 463 32.23 6.36 -2.79
CA TYR A 463 31.34 5.80 -3.79
C TYR A 463 32.07 5.54 -5.10
N GLU A 464 31.54 4.58 -5.87
CA GLU A 464 31.83 4.40 -7.28
C GLU A 464 30.53 4.41 -8.08
N GLU A 465 30.60 4.73 -9.37
CA GLU A 465 29.44 4.77 -10.24
C GLU A 465 29.21 3.42 -10.92
N LEU A 466 27.99 2.90 -10.81
CA LEU A 466 27.56 1.70 -11.53
C LEU A 466 27.18 2.07 -12.96
N ARG A 467 27.91 1.52 -13.93
CA ARG A 467 27.68 1.71 -15.37
C ARG A 467 26.23 1.42 -15.77
N LEU A 468 25.79 2.05 -16.87
CA LEU A 468 24.43 2.05 -17.43
C LEU A 468 23.42 2.81 -16.56
N PHE A 469 23.35 2.55 -15.27
CA PHE A 469 22.34 3.16 -14.40
C PHE A 469 22.79 4.50 -13.77
N GLY A 470 24.10 4.78 -13.75
CA GLY A 470 24.66 5.98 -13.11
C GLY A 470 24.46 6.01 -11.59
N LEU A 471 24.27 4.84 -10.96
CA LEU A 471 23.99 4.72 -9.54
C LEU A 471 25.27 4.83 -8.72
N MET A 472 25.27 5.64 -7.67
CA MET A 472 26.42 5.74 -6.77
C MET A 472 26.36 4.60 -5.74
N ILE A 473 27.26 3.62 -5.85
CA ILE A 473 27.35 2.48 -4.94
C ILE A 473 28.52 2.65 -3.96
N PRO A 474 28.34 2.34 -2.65
CA PRO A 474 29.41 2.50 -1.68
C PRO A 474 30.51 1.45 -1.91
N ARG A 475 31.79 1.85 -1.80
CA ARG A 475 32.94 0.94 -1.94
C ARG A 475 33.04 -0.07 -0.79
N ALA A 476 32.56 0.31 0.40
CA ALA A 476 32.55 -0.54 1.58
C ALA A 476 31.42 -0.14 2.54
N ILE A 477 30.86 -1.13 3.23
CA ILE A 477 29.91 -0.93 4.32
C ILE A 477 30.32 -1.82 5.48
N LYS A 478 30.52 -1.24 6.66
CA LYS A 478 30.88 -2.02 7.86
C LYS A 478 29.81 -3.06 8.17
N GLY A 479 30.20 -4.34 8.15
CA GLY A 479 29.32 -5.48 8.42
C GLY A 479 28.65 -6.07 7.18
N VAL A 480 29.06 -5.66 5.98
CA VAL A 480 28.62 -6.22 4.70
C VAL A 480 29.85 -6.61 3.88
N GLU A 481 29.81 -7.75 3.22
CA GLU A 481 30.89 -8.19 2.33
C GLU A 481 31.07 -7.21 1.17
N ALA A 482 32.29 -6.70 0.96
CA ALA A 482 32.53 -5.69 -0.08
C ALA A 482 32.26 -6.22 -1.49
N GLU A 483 32.46 -7.51 -1.72
CA GLU A 483 32.26 -8.15 -3.03
C GLU A 483 30.82 -8.05 -3.52
N ILE A 484 29.82 -8.07 -2.62
CA ILE A 484 28.42 -8.02 -3.03
C ILE A 484 27.93 -6.60 -3.38
N LEU A 485 28.67 -5.55 -2.99
CA LEU A 485 28.24 -4.15 -3.16
C LEU A 485 28.24 -3.73 -4.63
N ASN A 486 29.24 -4.19 -5.40
CA ASN A 486 29.23 -4.09 -6.86
C ASN A 486 28.69 -5.40 -7.43
N PRO A 487 27.46 -5.41 -7.97
CA PRO A 487 26.78 -6.65 -8.36
C PRO A 487 27.56 -7.42 -9.41
N LYS A 488 28.31 -6.74 -10.30
CA LYS A 488 29.16 -7.39 -11.30
C LYS A 488 30.17 -8.35 -10.68
N ASN A 489 30.70 -8.07 -9.49
CA ASN A 489 31.73 -8.90 -8.86
C ASN A 489 31.22 -10.30 -8.49
N GLY A 490 29.95 -10.42 -8.09
CA GLY A 490 29.37 -11.71 -7.69
C GLY A 490 28.98 -12.63 -8.85
N TRP A 491 28.91 -12.15 -10.10
CA TRP A 491 28.56 -12.97 -11.26
C TRP A 491 29.76 -13.80 -11.73
N VAL A 492 29.54 -15.10 -11.99
CA VAL A 492 30.59 -15.97 -12.56
C VAL A 492 30.90 -15.55 -14.01
N ASP A 493 29.86 -15.37 -14.82
CA ASP A 493 29.98 -14.84 -16.18
C ASP A 493 29.74 -13.33 -16.17
N LYS A 494 30.81 -12.56 -16.39
CA LYS A 494 30.77 -11.08 -16.42
C LYS A 494 30.09 -10.54 -17.67
N GLU A 495 30.12 -11.27 -18.78
CA GLU A 495 29.43 -10.86 -20.01
C GLU A 495 27.93 -11.08 -19.89
N GLU A 496 27.50 -12.15 -19.22
CA GLU A 496 26.08 -12.38 -18.94
C GLU A 496 25.50 -11.30 -18.01
N TYR A 497 26.28 -10.83 -17.03
CA TYR A 497 25.91 -9.66 -16.25
C TYR A 497 25.70 -8.44 -17.14
N GLU A 498 26.61 -8.16 -18.08
CA GLU A 498 26.50 -6.99 -18.97
C GLU A 498 25.28 -7.07 -19.88
N ARG A 499 25.02 -8.23 -20.51
CA ARG A 499 23.81 -8.46 -21.33
C ARG A 499 22.53 -8.29 -20.51
N THR A 500 22.49 -8.84 -19.30
CA THR A 500 21.32 -8.74 -18.42
C THR A 500 21.10 -7.30 -17.93
N ALA A 501 22.18 -6.59 -17.60
CA ALA A 501 22.14 -5.19 -17.18
C ALA A 501 21.64 -4.27 -18.30
N GLU A 502 22.10 -4.49 -19.54
CA GLU A 502 21.62 -3.75 -20.71
C GLU A 502 20.14 -4.01 -20.98
N ARG A 503 19.71 -5.28 -20.92
CA ARG A 503 18.28 -5.64 -21.05
C ARG A 503 17.43 -4.94 -19.99
N LEU A 504 17.86 -4.93 -18.73
CA LEU A 504 17.14 -4.24 -17.67
C LEU A 504 17.11 -2.72 -17.90
N ALA A 505 18.23 -2.12 -18.30
CA ALA A 505 18.30 -0.69 -18.63
C ALA A 505 17.32 -0.31 -19.78
N ARG A 506 17.23 -1.13 -20.83
CA ARG A 506 16.24 -0.96 -21.92
C ARG A 506 14.80 -1.04 -21.40
N ASN A 507 14.49 -1.99 -20.50
CA ASN A 507 13.17 -2.08 -19.89
C ASN A 507 12.79 -0.81 -19.12
N PHE A 508 13.74 -0.20 -18.40
CA PHE A 508 13.53 1.09 -17.72
C PHE A 508 13.24 2.22 -18.72
N ILE A 509 14.05 2.34 -19.77
CA ILE A 509 13.87 3.36 -20.82
C ILE A 509 12.51 3.20 -21.50
N ASP A 510 12.12 1.98 -21.85
CA ASP A 510 10.84 1.71 -22.52
C ASP A 510 9.65 1.99 -21.61
N ASN A 511 9.72 1.58 -20.34
CA ASN A 511 8.69 1.89 -19.35
C ASN A 511 8.53 3.41 -19.16
N PHE A 512 9.63 4.17 -19.12
CA PHE A 512 9.59 5.58 -18.76
C PHE A 512 8.88 6.47 -19.81
N LYS A 513 8.76 5.99 -21.06
CA LYS A 513 8.03 6.67 -22.14
C LYS A 513 6.58 7.00 -21.78
N ILE A 514 5.96 6.28 -20.84
CA ILE A 514 4.58 6.55 -20.41
C ILE A 514 4.41 7.88 -19.65
N PHE A 515 5.51 8.51 -19.22
CA PHE A 515 5.49 9.76 -18.45
C PHE A 515 5.89 10.99 -19.29
N THR A 516 6.37 10.77 -20.52
CA THR A 516 6.96 11.81 -21.38
C THR A 516 5.91 12.59 -22.17
N ASP A 517 4.63 12.34 -21.88
CA ASP A 517 3.50 13.17 -22.28
C ASP A 517 3.40 14.47 -21.46
N THR A 518 4.18 14.60 -20.39
CA THR A 518 4.32 15.83 -19.58
C THR A 518 5.72 16.46 -19.70
N GLN A 519 5.83 17.76 -19.47
CA GLN A 519 7.12 18.45 -19.44
C GLN A 519 8.03 17.91 -18.33
N GLU A 520 7.48 17.72 -17.12
CA GLU A 520 8.19 17.13 -16.00
C GLU A 520 8.75 15.73 -16.32
N GLY A 521 8.02 14.89 -17.04
CA GLY A 521 8.51 13.57 -17.43
C GLY A 521 9.61 13.61 -18.46
N LYS A 522 9.50 14.46 -19.50
CA LYS A 522 10.55 14.64 -20.52
C LYS A 522 11.89 15.07 -19.90
N GLU A 523 11.85 16.00 -18.96
CA GLU A 523 13.05 16.49 -18.28
C GLU A 523 13.74 15.42 -17.43
N LEU A 524 13.01 14.39 -16.99
CA LEU A 524 13.54 13.33 -16.14
C LEU A 524 14.16 12.16 -16.91
N GLU A 525 13.97 12.05 -18.23
CA GLU A 525 14.55 10.96 -19.02
C GLU A 525 16.07 10.86 -18.86
N VAL A 526 16.75 12.01 -18.77
CA VAL A 526 18.21 12.08 -18.65
C VAL A 526 18.77 11.53 -17.32
N ALA A 527 17.90 11.35 -16.32
CA ALA A 527 18.23 10.79 -15.02
C ALA A 527 18.09 9.25 -14.97
N GLY A 528 17.60 8.64 -16.07
CA GLY A 528 17.48 7.20 -16.23
C GLY A 528 18.75 6.51 -16.72
N PRO A 529 18.66 5.19 -16.97
CA PRO A 529 19.75 4.43 -17.53
C PRO A 529 20.13 4.90 -18.95
N LYS A 530 21.40 4.71 -19.30
CA LYS A 530 21.99 5.02 -20.61
C LYS A 530 22.61 3.76 -21.19
N VAL A 531 22.08 3.32 -22.33
CA VAL A 531 22.50 2.11 -23.05
C VAL A 531 23.34 2.47 -24.25
#